data_AF-A0A4Q2XU10-F1
#
_entry.id   AF-A0A4Q2XU10-F1
#
_cell.length_a   1.000
_cell.length_b   1.000
_cell.length_c   1.000
_cell.angle_alpha   90.00
_cell.angle_beta   90.00
_cell.angle_gamma   90.00
#
_symmetry.space_group_name_H-M   'P 1'
#
loop_
_entity.id
_entity.type
_entity.pdbx_description
1 polymer ?
#
loop_
_entity_poly.entity_id
_entity_poly.type
_entity_poly.pdbx_seq_one_letter_code
_entity_poly.pdbx_strand_id
1 'polypeptide(L)'
;MRIRPSHLNISHSALLAGSGCLRAPRELHKPGFMSYSRGIPVKSMRPLFCYLSLLFAGHLHAQDGGQLYATYCSACHGPDGKGVPAANSPPLSDSPWIMGPPDRATKILLHGLEGPVEILGKPYNLTMPPQGAVLPDD
;
A
#
# COMPACT_ATOMS: atom_id res chain seq x y z
N MET A 1 -33.01 -36.13 -33.88
CA MET A 1 -32.82 -35.10 -34.92
C MET A 1 -31.45 -34.46 -34.67
N ARG A 2 -30.39 -35.00 -35.28
CA ARG A 2 -29.63 -34.41 -36.41
C ARG A 2 -28.93 -33.06 -36.12
N ILE A 3 -27.60 -33.15 -36.13
CA ILE A 3 -26.62 -32.34 -36.90
C ILE A 3 -26.38 -30.87 -36.46
N ARG A 4 -25.33 -30.71 -35.65
CA ARG A 4 -24.00 -30.09 -35.94
C ARG A 4 -23.86 -28.68 -36.59
N PRO A 5 -22.70 -28.03 -36.32
CA PRO A 5 -22.42 -26.59 -36.27
C PRO A 5 -21.88 -26.05 -37.59
N SER A 6 -21.64 -24.72 -37.70
CA SER A 6 -20.84 -24.12 -38.78
C SER A 6 -20.44 -22.68 -38.44
N HIS A 7 -19.14 -22.42 -38.22
CA HIS A 7 -18.24 -21.72 -39.16
C HIS A 7 -18.20 -20.19 -38.92
N LEU A 8 -17.10 -19.67 -38.36
CA LEU A 8 -15.89 -19.14 -39.05
C LEU A 8 -16.03 -17.64 -39.32
N ASN A 9 -15.13 -16.81 -38.77
CA ASN A 9 -14.15 -16.15 -39.64
C ASN A 9 -12.95 -15.58 -38.85
N ILE A 10 -11.78 -15.90 -39.37
CA ILE A 10 -10.45 -15.36 -39.05
C ILE A 10 -10.28 -14.11 -39.93
N SER A 11 -9.65 -13.03 -39.44
CA SER A 11 -8.85 -12.12 -40.29
C SER A 11 -7.93 -11.25 -39.46
N HIS A 12 -6.64 -11.58 -39.55
CA HIS A 12 -5.50 -10.69 -39.34
C HIS A 12 -5.66 -9.35 -40.07
N SER A 13 -5.24 -8.26 -39.42
CA SER A 13 -4.54 -7.12 -40.04
C SER A 13 -4.02 -6.24 -38.89
N ALA A 14 -2.73 -6.31 -38.58
CA ALA A 14 -1.72 -5.38 -39.09
C ALA A 14 -1.82 -4.00 -38.42
N LEU A 15 -0.84 -3.67 -37.57
CA LEU A 15 0.16 -2.64 -37.88
C LEU A 15 1.25 -2.66 -36.80
N LEU A 16 2.38 -3.25 -37.16
CA LEU A 16 3.67 -3.08 -36.50
C LEU A 16 4.32 -1.78 -37.00
N ALA A 17 4.95 -1.08 -36.07
CA ALA A 17 6.28 -0.48 -36.16
C ALA A 17 6.66 0.40 -37.37
N GLY A 18 7.08 1.63 -37.04
CA GLY A 18 8.24 2.26 -37.65
C GLY A 18 7.98 3.63 -38.27
N SER A 19 8.65 4.66 -37.74
CA SER A 19 9.34 5.73 -38.48
C SER A 19 9.42 6.98 -37.62
N GLY A 20 10.62 7.36 -37.18
CA GLY A 20 10.79 8.63 -36.48
C GLY A 20 12.16 8.92 -35.88
N CYS A 21 13.25 8.56 -36.56
CA CYS A 21 14.55 9.16 -36.28
C CYS A 21 14.52 10.66 -36.60
N LEU A 22 14.34 11.53 -35.60
CA LEU A 22 14.71 12.96 -35.72
C LEU A 22 15.36 13.49 -34.42
N ARG A 23 16.70 13.43 -34.43
CA ARG A 23 17.59 14.61 -34.38
C ARG A 23 17.53 15.52 -33.12
N ALA A 24 18.44 15.30 -32.19
CA ALA A 24 19.10 16.38 -31.43
C ALA A 24 20.18 17.05 -32.32
N PRO A 25 20.84 18.18 -31.97
CA PRO A 25 20.69 19.06 -30.80
C PRO A 25 20.59 20.58 -31.16
N ARG A 26 20.14 21.42 -30.24
CA ARG A 26 20.62 22.82 -30.15
C ARG A 26 20.77 23.23 -28.68
N GLU A 27 22.04 23.34 -28.30
CA GLU A 27 22.57 24.00 -27.12
C GLU A 27 21.93 25.39 -26.94
N LEU A 28 21.05 25.53 -25.94
CA LEU A 28 20.51 26.81 -25.54
C LEU A 28 21.47 27.44 -24.52
N HIS A 29 22.34 28.31 -25.05
CA HIS A 29 23.16 29.25 -24.31
C HIS A 29 22.29 30.07 -23.33
N LYS A 30 22.45 29.86 -22.03
CA LYS A 30 21.96 30.80 -21.00
C LYS A 30 23.13 31.58 -20.41
N PRO A 31 23.18 32.91 -20.55
CA PRO A 31 24.14 33.74 -19.86
C PRO A 31 23.63 34.09 -18.45
N GLY A 32 24.56 34.20 -17.51
CA GLY A 32 24.41 35.03 -16.31
C GLY A 32 23.61 34.43 -15.16
N PHE A 33 24.27 33.65 -14.30
CA PHE A 33 23.96 33.72 -12.88
C PHE A 33 25.26 33.98 -12.11
N MET A 34 25.37 35.23 -11.68
CA MET A 34 26.50 35.79 -10.98
C MET A 34 26.64 35.15 -9.60
N SER A 35 27.88 34.75 -9.30
CA SER A 35 28.32 34.22 -8.03
C SER A 35 27.95 35.15 -6.86
N TYR A 36 27.36 34.57 -5.81
CA TYR A 36 27.41 35.18 -4.47
C TYR A 36 27.74 34.14 -3.40
N SER A 37 28.97 33.65 -3.44
CA SER A 37 29.58 32.85 -2.39
C SER A 37 30.10 33.75 -1.27
N ARG A 38 29.27 34.06 -0.27
CA ARG A 38 29.83 34.42 1.06
C ARG A 38 30.06 33.13 1.84
N GLY A 39 31.33 32.86 2.13
CA GLY A 39 31.80 31.60 2.69
C GLY A 39 31.32 31.32 4.12
N ILE A 40 30.84 30.10 4.30
CA ILE A 40 30.96 29.33 5.54
C ILE A 40 31.71 28.04 5.13
N PRO A 41 32.86 27.70 5.74
CA PRO A 41 33.68 26.56 5.29
C PRO A 41 33.05 25.22 5.73
N VAL A 42 32.15 24.68 4.90
CA VAL A 42 31.46 23.38 5.09
C VAL A 42 32.37 22.14 4.99
N LYS A 43 33.70 22.31 4.89
CA LYS A 43 34.62 21.21 4.57
C LYS A 43 35.11 20.42 5.80
N SER A 44 34.96 20.94 7.02
CA SER A 44 35.51 20.34 8.24
C SER A 44 34.48 19.85 9.26
N MET A 45 33.21 19.76 8.88
CA MET A 45 32.11 19.34 9.78
C MET A 45 31.48 17.99 9.38
N ARG A 46 31.99 17.39 8.30
CA ARG A 46 31.52 16.10 7.75
C ARG A 46 31.76 14.88 8.66
N PRO A 47 32.86 14.73 9.42
CA PRO A 47 33.07 13.50 10.19
C PRO A 47 32.22 13.44 11.47
N LEU A 48 31.91 14.59 12.08
CA LEU A 48 31.18 14.65 13.35
C LEU A 48 29.68 14.34 13.18
N PHE A 49 29.09 14.81 12.08
CA PHE A 49 27.67 14.58 11.78
C PHE A 49 27.40 13.12 11.41
N CYS A 50 28.32 12.45 10.70
CA CYS A 50 28.23 11.01 10.44
C CYS A 50 28.39 10.15 11.71
N TYR A 51 29.22 10.58 12.67
CA TYR A 51 29.43 9.84 13.92
C TYR A 51 28.22 9.91 14.85
N LEU A 52 27.49 11.03 14.87
CA LEU A 52 26.27 11.18 15.65
C LEU A 52 25.11 10.34 15.10
N SER A 53 25.00 10.19 13.77
CA SER A 53 24.04 9.30 13.12
C SER A 53 24.29 7.82 13.40
N LEU A 54 25.56 7.41 13.59
CA LEU A 54 25.92 6.03 13.93
C LEU A 54 25.59 5.66 15.38
N LEU A 55 25.48 6.65 16.29
CA LEU A 55 25.09 6.42 17.69
C LEU A 55 23.57 6.41 17.90
N PHE A 56 22.79 6.94 16.95
CA PHE A 56 21.33 7.06 17.04
C PHE A 56 20.56 6.21 16.01
N ALA A 57 21.22 5.25 15.35
CA ALA A 57 20.56 4.24 14.53
C ALA A 57 20.04 3.09 15.41
N GLY A 58 19.22 3.40 16.41
CA GLY A 58 18.40 2.38 17.07
C GLY A 58 17.41 1.85 16.04
N HIS A 59 17.54 0.58 15.67
CA HIS A 59 16.67 -0.09 14.71
C HIS A 59 15.22 -0.07 15.21
N LEU A 60 14.39 0.79 14.61
CA LEU A 60 12.94 0.61 14.63
C LEU A 60 12.61 -0.45 13.57
N HIS A 61 12.63 -1.73 13.97
CA HIS A 61 12.04 -2.78 13.14
C HIS A 61 10.52 -2.67 13.25
N ALA A 62 9.92 -1.86 12.39
CA ALA A 62 8.48 -1.92 12.19
C ALA A 62 8.19 -3.07 11.23
N GLN A 63 7.37 -4.03 11.65
CA GLN A 63 6.83 -5.06 10.76
C GLN A 63 6.07 -4.40 9.61
N ASP A 64 6.15 -5.00 8.42
CA ASP A 64 5.34 -4.57 7.29
C ASP A 64 3.87 -4.94 7.55
N GLY A 65 3.11 -3.97 8.06
CA GLY A 65 1.68 -4.13 8.32
C GLY A 65 0.86 -4.50 7.08
N GLY A 66 1.33 -4.12 5.88
CA GLY A 66 0.70 -4.52 4.62
C GLY A 66 0.85 -6.02 4.35
N GLN A 67 2.04 -6.57 4.60
CA GLN A 67 2.29 -8.00 4.48
C GLN A 67 1.51 -8.80 5.54
N LEU A 68 1.47 -8.33 6.78
CA LEU A 68 0.66 -8.95 7.85
C LEU A 68 -0.83 -8.94 7.48
N TYR A 69 -1.34 -7.82 6.99
CA TYR A 69 -2.73 -7.72 6.54
C TYR A 69 -3.04 -8.71 5.41
N ALA A 70 -2.17 -8.78 4.40
CA ALA A 70 -2.32 -9.70 3.29
C ALA A 70 -2.35 -11.17 3.76
N THR A 71 -1.56 -11.50 4.78
CA THR A 71 -1.42 -12.87 5.29
C THR A 71 -2.57 -13.29 6.20
N TYR A 72 -2.97 -12.43 7.14
CA TYR A 72 -3.87 -12.81 8.23
C TYR A 72 -5.29 -12.24 8.11
N CYS A 73 -5.46 -11.09 7.44
CA CYS A 73 -6.71 -10.32 7.49
C CYS A 73 -7.48 -10.36 6.16
N SER A 74 -6.76 -10.40 5.04
CA SER A 74 -7.31 -10.25 3.69
C SER A 74 -8.32 -11.35 3.31
N ALA A 75 -8.16 -12.55 3.87
CA ALA A 75 -9.04 -13.68 3.60
C ALA A 75 -10.49 -13.40 4.00
N CYS A 76 -10.70 -12.63 5.07
CA CYS A 76 -12.04 -12.26 5.54
C CYS A 76 -12.40 -10.83 5.14
N HIS A 77 -11.51 -9.85 5.33
CA HIS A 77 -11.82 -8.43 5.09
C HIS A 77 -11.58 -7.96 3.65
N GLY A 78 -11.13 -8.87 2.78
CA GLY A 78 -10.78 -8.60 1.40
C GLY A 78 -9.40 -7.94 1.26
N PRO A 79 -8.81 -7.95 0.06
CA PRO A 79 -7.49 -7.37 -0.20
C PRO A 79 -7.45 -5.85 0.06
N ASP A 80 -8.56 -5.16 -0.20
CA ASP A 80 -8.68 -3.70 -0.04
C ASP A 80 -9.26 -3.26 1.32
N GLY A 81 -9.55 -4.19 2.23
CA GLY A 81 -10.22 -3.89 3.51
C GLY A 81 -11.66 -3.39 3.40
N LYS A 82 -12.28 -3.49 2.23
CA LYS A 82 -13.67 -3.10 1.99
C LYS A 82 -14.71 -4.11 2.51
N GLY A 83 -14.25 -5.21 3.09
CA GLY A 83 -15.10 -6.31 3.51
C GLY A 83 -15.62 -7.13 2.33
N VAL A 84 -16.26 -8.25 2.64
CA VAL A 84 -16.87 -9.15 1.64
C VAL A 84 -18.35 -9.30 1.99
N PRO A 85 -19.25 -8.50 1.37
CA PRO A 85 -20.67 -8.53 1.71
C PRO A 85 -21.32 -9.90 1.54
N ALA A 86 -20.89 -10.66 0.52
CA ALA A 86 -21.38 -12.03 0.28
C ALA A 86 -21.01 -13.01 1.40
N ALA A 87 -19.92 -12.74 2.11
CA ALA A 87 -19.46 -13.53 3.24
C ALA A 87 -19.84 -12.89 4.59
N ASN A 88 -20.67 -11.84 4.59
CA ASN A 88 -21.03 -11.04 5.76
C ASN A 88 -19.83 -10.47 6.55
N SER A 89 -18.70 -10.25 5.87
CA SER A 89 -17.49 -9.71 6.49
C SER A 89 -17.49 -8.18 6.44
N PRO A 90 -17.24 -7.50 7.57
CA PRO A 90 -17.35 -6.05 7.65
C PRO A 90 -16.17 -5.32 6.98
N PRO A 91 -16.41 -4.07 6.50
CA PRO A 91 -15.34 -3.20 6.03
C PRO A 91 -14.50 -2.67 7.19
N LEU A 92 -13.19 -2.64 6.99
CA LEU A 92 -12.21 -1.96 7.84
C LEU A 92 -11.89 -0.57 7.28
N SER A 93 -11.81 -0.46 5.96
CA SER A 93 -11.62 0.81 5.25
C SER A 93 -12.81 1.74 5.50
N ASP A 94 -12.52 2.99 5.86
CA ASP A 94 -13.50 4.05 6.15
C ASP A 94 -14.49 3.73 7.28
N SER A 95 -14.19 2.71 8.11
CA SER A 95 -15.05 2.32 9.23
C SER A 95 -14.78 3.19 10.46
N PRO A 96 -15.81 3.77 11.10
CA PRO A 96 -15.65 4.54 12.35
C PRO A 96 -15.14 3.69 13.51
N TRP A 97 -15.20 2.35 13.39
CA TRP A 97 -14.68 1.43 14.38
C TRP A 97 -13.14 1.40 14.40
N ILE A 98 -12.51 1.58 13.23
CA ILE A 98 -11.05 1.60 13.07
C ILE A 98 -10.50 3.02 13.11
N MET A 99 -11.19 3.98 12.50
CA MET A 99 -10.77 5.40 12.50
C MET A 99 -10.97 6.10 13.86
N GLY A 100 -11.64 5.44 14.81
CA GLY A 100 -11.83 5.92 16.18
C GLY A 100 -10.59 5.74 17.05
N PRO A 101 -10.77 5.58 18.38
CA PRO A 101 -9.64 5.37 19.29
C PRO A 101 -8.93 4.04 18.99
N PRO A 102 -7.60 4.03 18.86
CA PRO A 102 -6.83 2.84 18.46
C PRO A 102 -7.00 1.68 19.45
N ASP A 103 -7.16 1.97 20.74
CA ASP A 103 -7.37 0.97 21.80
C ASP A 103 -8.55 0.02 21.50
N ARG A 104 -9.58 0.51 20.82
CA ARG A 104 -10.74 -0.31 20.45
C ARG A 104 -10.33 -1.36 19.42
N ALA A 105 -9.68 -0.94 18.34
CA ALA A 105 -9.23 -1.83 17.28
C ALA A 105 -8.22 -2.85 17.84
N THR A 106 -7.28 -2.42 18.68
CA THR A 106 -6.33 -3.29 19.34
C THR A 106 -7.01 -4.34 20.22
N LYS A 107 -7.99 -3.96 21.05
CA LYS A 107 -8.73 -4.92 21.89
C LYS A 107 -9.50 -5.94 21.07
N ILE A 108 -10.12 -5.51 19.96
CA ILE A 108 -10.82 -6.40 19.04
C ILE A 108 -9.83 -7.38 18.38
N LEU A 109 -8.66 -6.92 17.95
CA LEU A 109 -7.62 -7.78 17.39
C LEU A 109 -7.09 -8.80 18.40
N LEU A 110 -6.90 -8.39 19.66
CA LEU A 110 -6.34 -9.28 20.68
C LEU A 110 -7.36 -10.28 21.23
N HIS A 111 -8.63 -9.87 21.38
CA HIS A 111 -9.65 -10.66 22.07
C HIS A 111 -10.78 -11.16 21.15
N GLY A 112 -10.79 -10.74 19.89
CA GLY A 112 -11.88 -11.00 18.96
C GLY A 112 -13.08 -10.08 19.20
N LEU A 113 -14.14 -10.33 18.44
CA LEU A 113 -15.41 -9.62 18.55
C LEU A 113 -16.56 -10.59 18.25
N GLU A 114 -17.55 -10.61 19.15
CA GLU A 114 -18.73 -11.45 19.05
C GLU A 114 -20.00 -10.61 19.23
N GLY A 115 -21.02 -10.95 18.45
CA GLY A 115 -22.34 -10.33 18.52
C GLY A 115 -22.66 -9.38 17.38
N PRO A 116 -23.89 -8.82 17.39
CA PRO A 116 -24.34 -7.92 16.34
C PRO A 116 -23.63 -6.57 16.45
N VAL A 117 -22.97 -6.16 15.37
CA VAL A 117 -22.32 -4.85 15.24
C VAL A 117 -22.83 -4.13 14.01
N GLU A 118 -23.03 -2.83 14.12
CA GLU A 118 -23.45 -2.01 13.00
C GLU A 118 -22.27 -1.17 12.50
N ILE A 119 -21.94 -1.34 11.22
CA ILE A 119 -20.85 -0.62 10.57
C ILE A 119 -21.44 0.03 9.33
N LEU A 120 -21.38 1.37 9.27
CA LEU A 120 -21.90 2.17 8.16
C LEU A 120 -23.38 1.86 7.83
N GLY A 121 -24.22 1.65 8.85
CA GLY A 121 -25.66 1.38 8.66
C GLY A 121 -26.00 -0.06 8.30
N LYS A 122 -25.02 -0.98 8.27
CA LYS A 122 -25.23 -2.40 7.97
C LYS A 122 -24.95 -3.26 9.20
N PRO A 123 -25.86 -4.16 9.59
CA PRO A 123 -25.62 -5.09 10.68
C PRO A 123 -24.72 -6.24 10.22
N TYR A 124 -23.73 -6.56 11.03
CA TYR A 124 -22.82 -7.69 10.89
C TYR A 124 -22.91 -8.54 12.16
N ASN A 125 -22.96 -9.85 12.03
CA ASN A 125 -23.06 -10.77 13.16
C ASN A 125 -22.19 -12.01 12.90
N LEU A 126 -20.93 -11.74 12.60
CA LEU A 126 -19.90 -12.77 12.51
C LEU A 126 -19.00 -12.67 13.72
N THR A 127 -18.57 -13.83 14.21
CA THR A 127 -17.49 -13.91 15.17
C THR A 127 -16.17 -13.65 14.47
N MET A 128 -15.43 -12.64 14.92
CA MET A 128 -14.02 -12.48 14.63
C MET A 128 -13.25 -13.19 15.76
N PRO A 129 -12.57 -14.31 15.50
CA PRO A 129 -11.73 -14.98 16.52
C PRO A 129 -10.62 -14.05 16.99
N PRO A 130 -10.00 -14.25 18.17
CA PRO A 130 -8.85 -13.48 18.61
C PRO A 130 -7.59 -13.78 17.78
N GLN A 131 -6.80 -12.75 17.45
CA GLN A 131 -5.58 -12.83 16.64
C GLN A 131 -4.32 -12.59 17.48
N GLY A 132 -4.45 -12.22 18.76
CA GLY A 132 -3.30 -11.94 19.63
C GLY A 132 -2.33 -13.11 19.80
N ALA A 133 -2.77 -14.36 19.58
CA ALA A 133 -1.88 -15.53 19.63
C ALA A 133 -1.20 -15.84 18.27
N VAL A 134 -1.66 -15.23 17.18
CA VAL A 134 -1.21 -15.52 15.80
C VAL A 134 -0.34 -14.41 15.26
N LEU A 135 -0.55 -13.17 15.71
CA LEU A 135 0.23 -12.03 15.29
C LEU A 135 1.59 -11.99 16.04
N PRO A 136 2.68 -11.67 15.33
CA PRO A 136 3.97 -11.39 15.96
C PRO A 136 3.90 -10.11 16.82
N ASP A 137 4.59 -10.11 17.96
CA ASP A 137 4.70 -8.98 18.91
C ASP A 137 5.99 -8.15 18.73
N ASP A 138 6.85 -8.55 17.79
CA ASP A 138 8.19 -8.01 17.51
C ASP A 138 8.23 -6.73 16.66
#